data_AF-A0A0X3TKK8-F1
#
_entry.id   AF-A0A0X3TKK8-F1
#
_cell.length_a   1.000
_cell.length_b   1.000
_cell.length_c   1.000
_cell.angle_alpha   90.00
_cell.angle_beta   90.00
_cell.angle_gamma   90.00
#
_symmetry.space_group_name_H-M   'P 1'
#
loop_
_entity.id
_entity.type
_entity.pdbx_description
1 polymer ?
#
loop_
_entity_poly.entity_id
_entity_poly.type
_entity_poly.pdbx_seq_one_letter_code
_entity_poly.pdbx_strand_id
1 'polypeptide(L)'
;METDWIWGLVGGGLIGLGGAVFLLGNGRIMGASGILGGLVDGSGRNTAAERIVFLLGVIVAPLVLWPLYNVEIDTHLTDDLVVLVTAGLLVGVGTRIANGCTSGHGVCGISRLSLRGIVATVFYILAGGLTLAVFRHVLGVI
;
A
#
# COMPACT_ATOMS: atom_id res chain seq x y z
N MET A 1 4.15 13.82 -26.35
CA MET A 1 3.34 13.91 -25.12
C MET A 1 3.94 12.93 -24.15
N GLU A 2 4.25 13.35 -22.93
CA GLU A 2 4.84 12.44 -21.94
C GLU A 2 3.82 11.36 -21.57
N THR A 3 3.99 10.17 -22.15
CA THR A 3 3.16 8.99 -21.93
C THR A 3 3.02 8.67 -20.45
N ASP A 4 4.02 9.04 -19.65
CA ASP A 4 4.11 8.83 -18.22
C ASP A 4 2.99 9.53 -17.43
N TRP A 5 2.58 10.73 -17.84
CA TRP A 5 1.52 11.46 -17.14
C TRP A 5 0.16 10.80 -17.38
N ILE A 6 -0.04 10.24 -18.58
CA ILE A 6 -1.24 9.49 -18.93
C ILE A 6 -1.31 8.22 -18.07
N TRP A 7 -0.22 7.46 -17.99
CA TRP A 7 -0.16 6.27 -17.14
C TRP A 7 -0.34 6.57 -15.65
N GLY A 8 0.24 7.67 -15.17
CA GLY A 8 0.03 8.15 -13.79
C GLY A 8 -1.44 8.49 -13.51
N LEU A 9 -2.11 9.18 -14.45
CA LEU A 9 -3.54 9.51 -14.33
C LEU A 9 -4.43 8.27 -14.40
N VAL A 10 -4.15 7.35 -15.32
CA VAL A 10 -4.89 6.08 -15.45
C VAL A 10 -4.72 5.24 -14.18
N GLY A 11 -3.50 5.07 -13.68
CA GLY A 11 -3.22 4.32 -12.45
C GLY A 11 -3.86 4.95 -11.22
N GLY A 12 -3.74 6.26 -11.06
CA GLY A 12 -4.41 7.01 -9.99
C GLY A 12 -5.93 6.88 -10.05
N GLY A 13 -6.50 6.97 -11.25
CA GLY A 13 -7.92 6.74 -11.49
C GLY A 13 -8.38 5.34 -11.10
N LEU A 14 -7.64 4.29 -11.48
CA LEU A 14 -7.94 2.90 -11.10
C LEU A 14 -7.89 2.68 -9.59
N ILE A 15 -6.87 3.19 -8.91
CA ILE A 15 -6.74 3.09 -7.44
C ILE A 15 -7.87 3.85 -6.75
N GLY A 16 -8.19 5.07 -7.22
CA GLY A 16 -9.28 5.90 -6.70
C GLY A 16 -10.64 5.23 -6.87
N LEU A 17 -10.91 4.66 -8.04
CA LEU A 17 -12.12 3.88 -8.32
C LEU A 17 -12.21 2.65 -7.42
N GLY A 18 -11.11 1.90 -7.24
CA GLY A 18 -11.07 0.77 -6.31
C GLY A 18 -11.42 1.18 -4.87
N GLY A 19 -10.85 2.29 -4.40
CA GLY A 19 -11.17 2.87 -3.10
C GLY A 19 -12.62 3.34 -2.99
N ALA A 20 -13.18 3.94 -4.04
CA ALA A 20 -14.55 4.41 -4.09
C ALA A 20 -15.56 3.26 -4.09
N VAL A 21 -15.32 2.18 -4.86
CA VAL A 21 -16.16 0.97 -4.85
C VAL A 21 -16.17 0.34 -3.47
N PHE A 22 -15.02 0.25 -2.80
CA PHE A 22 -14.94 -0.32 -1.46
C PHE A 22 -15.69 0.55 -0.42
N LEU A 23 -15.60 1.88 -0.56
CA LEU A 23 -16.27 2.82 0.33
C LEU A 23 -17.78 2.90 0.11
N LEU A 24 -18.22 3.02 -1.14
CA LEU A 24 -19.63 3.21 -1.52
C LEU A 24 -20.39 1.89 -1.57
N GLY A 25 -19.75 0.81 -2.02
CA GLY A 25 -20.35 -0.52 -2.11
C GLY A 25 -20.40 -1.21 -0.76
N ASN A 26 -19.28 -1.26 -0.03
CA ASN A 26 -19.17 -2.03 1.21
C ASN A 26 -19.30 -1.13 2.46
N GLY A 27 -19.39 0.19 2.31
CA GLY A 27 -19.43 1.13 3.44
C GLY A 27 -18.11 1.23 4.21
N ARG A 28 -17.00 0.74 3.64
CA ARG A 28 -15.74 0.54 4.37
C ARG A 28 -14.58 1.27 3.71
N ILE A 29 -13.67 1.76 4.53
CA ILE A 29 -12.46 2.43 4.05
C ILE A 29 -11.49 1.36 3.54
N MET A 30 -11.03 1.49 2.30
CA MET A 30 -10.01 0.60 1.73
C MET A 30 -8.70 0.76 2.50
N GLY A 31 -8.18 -0.34 3.05
CA GLY A 31 -6.91 -0.35 3.77
C GLY A 31 -6.31 -1.74 3.84
N ALA A 32 -5.22 -1.98 3.09
CA ALA A 32 -4.62 -3.30 2.93
C ALA A 32 -4.21 -3.95 4.27
N SER A 33 -3.50 -3.21 5.15
CA SER A 33 -3.10 -3.73 6.47
C SER A 33 -4.29 -4.04 7.38
N GLY A 34 -5.40 -3.30 7.27
CA GLY A 34 -6.62 -3.57 8.03
C GLY A 34 -7.39 -4.78 7.50
N ILE A 35 -7.39 -4.96 6.17
CA ILE A 35 -7.96 -6.12 5.48
C ILE A 35 -7.22 -7.39 5.91
N LEU A 36 -5.89 -7.41 5.76
CA LEU A 36 -5.01 -8.52 6.12
C LEU A 36 -5.01 -8.77 7.62
N GLY A 37 -4.78 -7.73 8.42
CA GLY A 37 -4.76 -7.83 9.88
C GLY A 37 -6.06 -8.37 10.46
N GLY A 38 -7.21 -7.97 9.91
CA GLY A 38 -8.50 -8.49 10.36
C GLY A 38 -8.78 -9.96 9.98
N LEU A 39 -8.11 -10.49 8.95
CA LEU A 39 -8.14 -11.93 8.68
C LEU A 39 -7.27 -12.69 9.69
N VAL A 40 -6.10 -12.13 10.02
CA VAL A 40 -5.13 -12.73 10.95
C VAL A 40 -5.66 -12.73 12.39
N ASP A 41 -6.19 -11.61 12.88
CA ASP A 41 -6.71 -11.49 14.24
C ASP A 41 -8.16 -12.00 14.40
N GLY A 42 -8.79 -12.44 13.31
CA GLY A 42 -10.15 -12.99 13.30
C GLY A 42 -11.28 -11.97 13.43
N SER A 43 -10.99 -10.68 13.62
CA SER A 43 -12.01 -9.62 13.69
C SER A 43 -12.80 -9.44 12.38
N GLY A 44 -12.22 -9.88 11.26
CA GLY A 44 -12.75 -9.75 9.91
C GLY A 44 -13.53 -10.94 9.39
N ARG A 45 -13.80 -11.98 10.19
CA ARG A 45 -14.38 -13.26 9.73
C ARG A 45 -15.71 -13.11 9.00
N ASN A 46 -16.57 -12.20 9.45
CA ASN A 46 -17.87 -11.93 8.80
C ASN A 46 -17.74 -11.39 7.36
N THR A 47 -16.60 -10.79 7.03
CA THR A 47 -16.29 -10.25 5.68
C THR A 47 -15.09 -10.96 5.06
N ALA A 48 -14.81 -12.20 5.48
CA ALA A 48 -13.61 -12.92 5.07
C ALA A 48 -13.55 -13.12 3.56
N ALA A 49 -14.67 -13.47 2.92
CA ALA A 49 -14.74 -13.67 1.47
C ALA A 49 -14.27 -12.41 0.71
N GLU A 50 -14.83 -11.24 1.03
CA GLU A 50 -14.45 -9.96 0.40
C GLU A 50 -12.97 -9.62 0.60
N ARG A 51 -12.48 -9.82 1.82
CA ARG A 51 -11.09 -9.53 2.20
C ARG A 51 -10.12 -10.45 1.46
N ILE A 52 -10.45 -11.73 1.33
CA ILE A 52 -9.65 -12.71 0.60
C ILE A 52 -9.66 -12.38 -0.90
N VAL A 53 -10.83 -12.07 -1.48
CA VAL A 53 -10.94 -11.66 -2.88
C VAL A 53 -10.10 -10.42 -3.17
N PHE A 54 -10.12 -9.43 -2.29
CA PHE A 54 -9.26 -8.24 -2.42
C PHE A 54 -7.78 -8.60 -2.42
N LEU A 55 -7.32 -9.41 -1.46
CA LEU A 55 -5.91 -9.82 -1.36
C LEU A 55 -5.46 -10.67 -2.55
N LEU A 56 -6.31 -11.60 -2.99
CA LEU A 56 -6.07 -12.38 -4.20
C LEU A 56 -6.01 -11.46 -5.42
N GLY A 57 -6.89 -10.48 -5.54
CA GLY A 57 -6.87 -9.50 -6.63
C GLY A 57 -5.55 -8.74 -6.71
N VAL A 58 -5.03 -8.28 -5.57
CA VAL A 58 -3.74 -7.56 -5.51
C VAL A 58 -2.56 -8.43 -5.98
N ILE A 59 -2.60 -9.75 -5.73
CA ILE A 59 -1.54 -10.68 -6.12
C ILE A 59 -1.72 -11.17 -7.57
N VAL A 60 -2.94 -11.55 -7.94
CA VAL A 60 -3.25 -12.16 -9.23
C VAL A 60 -3.23 -11.14 -10.37
N ALA A 61 -3.69 -9.91 -10.14
CA ALA A 61 -3.72 -8.89 -11.19
C ALA A 61 -2.34 -8.63 -11.84
N PRO A 62 -1.25 -8.33 -11.10
CA PRO A 62 0.06 -8.14 -11.72
C PRO A 62 0.58 -9.41 -12.40
N LEU A 63 0.30 -10.61 -11.85
CA LEU A 63 0.72 -11.89 -12.46
C LEU A 63 0.04 -12.15 -13.82
N VAL A 64 -1.24 -11.77 -13.95
CA VAL A 64 -1.98 -11.89 -15.21
C VAL A 64 -1.56 -10.83 -16.22
N LEU A 65 -1.27 -9.61 -15.75
CA LEU A 65 -0.87 -8.51 -16.62
C LEU A 65 0.58 -8.64 -17.11
N TRP A 66 1.49 -9.20 -16.32
CA TRP A 66 2.90 -9.40 -16.69
C TRP A 66 3.09 -9.93 -18.13
N PRO A 67 2.51 -11.09 -18.52
CA PRO A 67 2.73 -11.65 -19.86
C PRO A 67 2.05 -10.84 -20.97
N LEU A 68 1.08 -9.98 -20.66
CA LEU A 68 0.33 -9.20 -21.64
C LEU A 68 1.08 -7.94 -22.09
N TYR A 69 1.89 -7.35 -21.21
CA TYR A 69 2.58 -6.09 -21.48
C TYR A 69 4.05 -6.27 -21.90
N ASN A 70 4.62 -7.47 -21.75
CA ASN A 70 6.01 -7.80 -22.12
C ASN A 70 7.03 -6.74 -21.63
N VAL A 71 6.82 -6.27 -20.40
CA VAL A 71 7.64 -5.25 -19.73
C VAL A 71 8.70 -5.96 -18.90
N GLU A 72 9.95 -5.54 -19.02
CA GLU A 72 11.00 -5.90 -18.06
C GLU A 72 10.68 -5.23 -16.72
N ILE A 73 10.37 -6.04 -15.70
CA ILE A 73 10.13 -5.53 -14.36
C ILE A 73 11.44 -5.59 -13.59
N ASP A 74 12.13 -4.44 -13.52
CA ASP A 74 13.18 -4.22 -12.55
C ASP A 74 12.58 -3.58 -11.29
N THR A 75 12.50 -4.37 -10.22
CA THR A 75 11.97 -3.87 -8.94
C THR A 75 13.04 -3.20 -8.08
N HIS A 76 14.31 -3.23 -8.50
CA HIS A 76 15.46 -2.76 -7.72
C HIS A 76 15.38 -3.17 -6.24
N LEU A 77 15.01 -4.44 -6.00
CA LEU A 77 14.90 -4.99 -4.65
C LEU A 77 16.30 -5.35 -4.13
N THR A 78 16.54 -5.16 -2.84
CA THR A 78 17.77 -5.66 -2.21
C THR A 78 17.74 -7.19 -2.13
N ASP A 79 18.89 -7.83 -2.39
CA ASP A 79 19.08 -9.27 -2.20
C ASP A 79 19.24 -9.66 -0.73
N ASP A 80 19.38 -8.68 0.17
CA ASP A 80 19.53 -8.91 1.61
C ASP A 80 18.19 -9.29 2.26
N LEU A 81 18.02 -10.60 2.47
CA LEU A 81 16.84 -11.16 3.13
C LEU A 81 16.63 -10.64 4.56
N VAL A 82 17.71 -10.31 5.29
CA VAL A 82 17.60 -9.78 6.65
C VAL A 82 16.96 -8.40 6.60
N VAL A 83 17.40 -7.55 5.67
CA VAL A 83 16.79 -6.22 5.44
C VAL A 83 15.32 -6.36 5.03
N LEU A 84 15.00 -7.25 4.11
CA LEU A 84 13.61 -7.45 3.67
C LEU A 84 12.68 -7.91 4.79
N VAL A 85 13.07 -8.93 5.55
CA VAL A 85 12.27 -9.48 6.65
C VAL A 85 12.12 -8.44 7.76
N THR A 86 13.20 -7.77 8.16
CA THR A 86 13.15 -6.75 9.21
C THR A 86 12.30 -5.55 8.78
N ALA A 87 12.45 -5.06 7.55
CA ALA A 87 11.62 -3.98 7.01
C ALA A 87 10.13 -4.38 6.98
N GLY A 88 9.81 -5.58 6.52
CA GLY A 88 8.44 -6.10 6.50
C GLY A 88 7.80 -6.17 7.90
N LEU A 89 8.55 -6.66 8.89
CA LEU A 89 8.10 -6.71 10.28
C LEU A 89 7.88 -5.31 10.86
N LEU A 90 8.82 -4.39 10.65
CA LEU A 90 8.72 -3.00 11.12
C LEU A 90 7.49 -2.29 10.50
N VAL A 91 7.27 -2.45 9.19
CA VAL A 91 6.08 -1.92 8.51
C VAL A 91 4.79 -2.55 9.03
N GLY A 92 4.80 -3.87 9.24
CA GLY A 92 3.65 -4.59 9.80
C GLY A 92 3.26 -4.09 11.19
N VAL A 93 4.23 -4.00 12.10
CA VAL A 93 4.05 -3.46 13.46
C VAL A 93 3.61 -1.99 13.40
N GLY A 94 4.29 -1.16 12.62
CA GLY A 94 3.98 0.26 12.48
C GLY A 94 2.56 0.51 11.98
N THR A 95 2.10 -0.23 10.96
CA THR A 95 0.73 -0.09 10.44
C THR A 95 -0.34 -0.57 11.43
N ARG A 96 -0.03 -1.54 12.30
CA ARG A 96 -0.93 -1.93 13.40
C ARG A 96 -1.00 -0.88 14.49
N ILE A 97 0.14 -0.31 14.90
CA ILE A 97 0.18 0.77 15.91
C ILE A 97 -0.56 2.01 15.40
N ALA A 98 -0.34 2.39 14.13
CA ALA A 98 -1.06 3.51 13.49
C ALA A 98 -2.54 3.20 13.24
N ASN A 99 -2.96 1.94 13.40
CA ASN A 99 -4.29 1.43 13.09
C ASN A 99 -4.72 1.84 11.66
N GLY A 100 -3.81 1.61 10.71
CA GLY A 100 -3.99 1.90 9.29
C GLY A 100 -2.66 1.96 8.52
N CYS A 101 -2.75 1.98 7.20
CA CYS A 101 -1.62 2.05 6.27
C CYS A 101 -1.81 3.22 5.28
N THR A 102 -0.89 3.37 4.34
CA THR A 102 -0.91 4.45 3.33
C THR A 102 -2.14 4.40 2.42
N SER A 103 -2.67 3.21 2.09
CA SER A 103 -3.93 3.10 1.33
C SER A 103 -5.13 3.64 2.12
N GLY A 104 -5.19 3.38 3.43
CA GLY A 104 -6.28 3.86 4.28
C GLY A 104 -6.16 5.33 4.69
N HIS A 105 -4.98 5.76 5.14
CA HIS A 105 -4.73 7.12 5.61
C HIS A 105 -4.42 8.10 4.48
N GLY A 106 -3.61 7.70 3.51
CA GLY A 106 -3.21 8.51 2.37
C GLY A 106 -4.30 8.57 1.33
N VAL A 107 -4.49 7.48 0.57
CA VAL A 107 -5.42 7.46 -0.57
C VAL A 107 -6.84 7.80 -0.12
N CYS A 108 -7.43 6.98 0.77
CA CYS A 108 -8.81 7.19 1.18
C CYS A 108 -8.98 8.28 2.26
N GLY A 109 -8.00 8.45 3.15
CA GLY A 109 -8.09 9.37 4.28
C GLY A 109 -7.91 10.84 3.87
N ILE A 110 -6.98 11.15 2.97
CA ILE A 110 -6.80 12.51 2.44
C ILE A 110 -8.00 12.88 1.56
N SER A 111 -8.48 11.95 0.72
CA SER A 111 -9.65 12.17 -0.14
C SER A 111 -10.93 12.54 0.62
N ARG A 112 -11.06 12.08 1.88
CA ARG A 112 -12.16 12.44 2.79
C ARG A 112 -11.85 13.59 3.74
N LEU A 113 -10.75 14.32 3.52
CA LEU A 113 -10.29 15.43 4.36
C LEU A 113 -10.11 15.04 5.84
N SER A 114 -9.73 13.78 6.12
CA SER A 114 -9.53 13.33 7.50
C SER A 114 -8.19 13.84 8.04
N LEU A 115 -8.24 14.65 9.10
CA LEU A 115 -7.04 15.19 9.75
C LEU A 115 -6.09 14.07 10.21
N ARG A 116 -6.64 13.00 10.79
CA ARG A 116 -5.88 11.81 11.18
C ARG A 116 -5.15 11.17 9.99
N GLY A 117 -5.81 11.05 8.84
CA GLY A 117 -5.22 10.47 7.63
C GLY A 117 -4.10 11.34 7.06
N ILE A 118 -4.32 12.65 7.02
CA ILE A 118 -3.32 13.62 6.57
C ILE A 118 -2.07 13.57 7.46
N VAL A 119 -2.25 13.68 8.78
CA VAL A 119 -1.14 13.66 9.74
C VAL A 119 -0.35 12.34 9.64
N ALA A 120 -1.05 11.20 9.65
CA ALA A 120 -0.40 9.89 9.51
C ALA A 120 0.41 9.78 8.21
N THR A 121 -0.12 10.31 7.10
CA THR A 121 0.57 10.28 5.80
C THR A 121 1.82 11.15 5.79
N VAL A 122 1.76 12.36 6.37
CA VAL A 122 2.93 13.24 6.51
C VAL A 122 4.05 12.53 7.27
N PHE A 123 3.74 11.94 8.43
CA PHE A 123 4.76 11.21 9.20
C PHE A 123 5.30 9.99 8.46
N TYR A 124 4.46 9.26 7.71
CA TYR A 124 4.90 8.11 6.93
C TYR A 124 5.90 8.50 5.84
N ILE A 125 5.60 9.57 5.09
CA ILE A 125 6.47 10.09 4.03
C ILE A 125 7.76 10.66 4.63
N LEU A 126 7.67 11.43 5.72
CA LEU A 126 8.85 11.98 6.39
C LEU A 126 9.77 10.88 6.93
N ALA A 127 9.21 9.86 7.59
CA ALA A 127 9.99 8.73 8.10
C ALA A 127 10.67 7.96 6.96
N GLY A 128 9.96 7.70 5.85
CA GLY A 128 10.55 7.05 4.67
C GLY A 128 11.68 7.87 4.06
N GLY A 129 11.47 9.17 3.85
CA GLY A 129 12.50 10.08 3.32
C GLY A 129 13.72 10.20 4.23
N LEU A 130 13.51 10.31 5.55
CA LEU A 130 14.59 10.35 6.53
C LEU A 130 15.36 9.03 6.56
N THR A 131 14.66 7.89 6.51
CA THR A 131 15.29 6.56 6.48
C THR A 131 16.17 6.43 5.24
N LEU A 132 15.67 6.81 4.06
CA LEU A 132 16.46 6.83 2.83
C LEU A 132 17.68 7.74 2.95
N ALA A 133 17.52 8.96 3.47
CA ALA A 133 18.62 9.91 3.63
C ALA A 133 19.71 9.37 4.57
N VAL A 134 19.33 8.77 5.70
CA VAL A 134 20.27 8.18 6.66
C VAL A 134 20.98 6.97 6.07
N PHE A 135 20.23 6.02 5.50
CA PHE A 135 20.82 4.78 4.98
C PHE A 135 21.72 5.03 3.77
N ARG A 136 21.34 5.97 2.88
CA ARG A 136 22.12 6.30 1.69
C ARG A 136 23.33 7.19 1.98
N HIS A 137 23.15 8.27 2.75
CA HIS A 137 24.21 9.29 2.91
C HIS A 137 25.06 9.11 4.17
N VAL A 138 24.52 8.54 5.24
CA VAL A 138 25.25 8.38 6.51
C VAL A 138 25.86 6.99 6.62
N LEU A 139 25.08 5.96 6.31
CA LEU A 139 25.50 4.56 6.49
C LEU A 139 26.06 3.91 5.22
N GLY A 140 25.72 4.41 4.03
CA GLY A 140 26.19 3.87 2.74
C GLY A 140 25.77 2.42 2.48
N VAL A 141 24.64 1.99 3.06
CA VAL A 141 24.14 0.59 3.00
C VAL A 141 23.30 0.33 1.75
N ILE A 142 22.78 1.39 1.13
CA ILE A 142 21.97 1.39 -0.11
C ILE A 142 22.35 2.56 -1.02
#